data_AF-A0A4R8U9Y8-F1
#
_entry.id   AF-A0A4R8U9Y8-F1
#
_cell.length_a   1.000
_cell.length_b   1.000
_cell.length_c   1.000
_cell.angle_alpha   90.00
_cell.angle_beta   90.00
_cell.angle_gamma   90.00
#
_symmetry.space_group_name_H-M   'P 1'
#
loop_
_entity.id
_entity.type
_entity.pdbx_description
1 polymer ?
#
loop_
_entity_poly.entity_id
_entity_poly.type
_entity_poly.pdbx_seq_one_letter_code
_entity_poly.pdbx_strand_id
1 'polypeptide(L)'
;MSFQPGSIGSRMPASEDTQLRKMRDLERFVTELGPSIAKSFQTTVDALTTQQEQLAGLLNDLQAQVDSAMSTAVNTGNVTATGFGHFGTDVTVGGDLTVDGALRVPSVPVTVLTSNYFATYATTDDGRIGHVPSSARFKQDIRPTVFDPHSILDAEIVDFRYTAETDLHGDNAPYIIGGIAEQFHAAGLGAFVNYDSEGAPFGIAYERLAVGIIPLLQQINRRVTALEAGPTA
;
A
#
# COMPACT_ATOMS: atom_id res chain seq x y z
N MET A 1 75.30 -98.80 -17.62
CA MET A 1 74.90 -97.77 -18.60
C MET A 1 73.39 -97.59 -18.43
N SER A 2 72.83 -96.50 -17.88
CA SER A 2 72.77 -95.11 -18.39
C SER A 2 72.15 -95.08 -19.81
N PHE A 3 71.02 -94.46 -20.13
CA PHE A 3 70.31 -93.23 -19.72
C PHE A 3 68.78 -93.40 -19.98
N GLN A 4 67.79 -92.56 -19.61
CA GLN A 4 67.59 -91.37 -18.74
C GLN A 4 66.05 -91.13 -18.64
N PRO A 5 65.49 -90.59 -17.53
CA PRO A 5 64.04 -90.31 -17.45
C PRO A 5 63.64 -89.06 -18.26
N GLY A 6 62.63 -89.20 -19.13
CA GLY A 6 62.06 -88.11 -19.92
C GLY A 6 60.62 -87.80 -19.52
N SER A 7 60.39 -86.61 -18.96
CA SER A 7 59.05 -86.06 -18.76
C SER A 7 58.47 -85.56 -20.08
N ILE A 8 57.15 -85.56 -20.19
CA ILE A 8 56.30 -84.41 -20.55
C ILE A 8 54.85 -84.93 -20.61
N GLY A 9 53.94 -84.23 -19.92
CA GLY A 9 52.51 -84.53 -20.00
C GLY A 9 52.00 -84.24 -21.41
N SER A 10 51.85 -85.29 -22.22
CA SER A 10 51.13 -85.17 -23.49
C SER A 10 49.68 -84.79 -23.17
N ARG A 11 49.29 -83.57 -23.54
CA ARG A 11 47.89 -83.16 -23.52
C ARG A 11 47.15 -84.07 -24.49
N MET A 12 46.52 -85.13 -23.99
CA MET A 12 45.55 -85.87 -24.78
C MET A 12 44.55 -84.85 -25.35
N PRO A 13 44.36 -84.80 -26.68
CA PRO A 13 43.29 -84.00 -27.23
C PRO A 13 42.01 -84.45 -26.53
N ALA A 14 41.18 -83.49 -26.11
CA ALA A 14 39.92 -83.79 -25.45
C ALA A 14 39.16 -84.83 -26.29
N SER A 15 38.59 -85.87 -25.67
CA SER A 15 37.90 -86.93 -26.41
C SER A 15 36.89 -86.33 -27.39
N GLU A 16 36.63 -87.00 -28.50
CA GLU A 16 35.68 -86.54 -29.53
C GLU A 16 34.36 -86.09 -28.90
N ASP A 17 33.86 -86.88 -27.95
CA ASP A 17 32.69 -86.61 -27.11
C ASP A 17 32.79 -85.30 -26.29
N THR A 18 33.98 -84.93 -25.82
CA THR A 18 34.26 -83.66 -25.12
C THR A 18 34.32 -82.48 -26.09
N GLN A 19 34.81 -82.68 -27.33
CA GLN A 19 34.84 -81.63 -28.35
C GLN A 19 33.43 -81.33 -28.87
N LEU A 20 32.62 -82.37 -29.11
CA LEU A 20 31.21 -82.25 -29.49
C LEU A 20 30.37 -81.53 -28.43
N ARG A 21 30.58 -81.83 -27.14
CA ARG A 21 29.94 -81.08 -26.03
C ARG A 21 30.31 -79.59 -26.09
N LYS A 22 31.60 -79.26 -26.24
CA LYS A 22 32.07 -77.87 -26.35
C LYS A 22 31.52 -77.14 -27.59
N MET A 23 31.40 -77.80 -28.74
CA MET A 23 30.77 -77.22 -29.92
C MET A 23 29.28 -76.93 -29.69
N ARG A 24 28.53 -77.88 -29.13
CA ARG A 24 27.11 -77.69 -28.79
C ARG A 24 26.90 -76.58 -27.75
N ASP A 25 27.78 -76.47 -26.77
CA ASP A 25 27.75 -75.39 -25.77
C ASP A 25 28.06 -74.02 -26.42
N LEU A 26 28.92 -73.99 -27.45
CA LEU A 26 29.22 -72.78 -28.24
C LEU A 26 28.07 -72.38 -29.17
N GLU A 27 27.45 -73.34 -29.86
CA GLU A 27 26.24 -73.12 -30.66
C GLU A 27 25.10 -72.58 -29.79
N ARG A 28 24.93 -73.14 -28.59
CA ARG A 28 23.98 -72.64 -27.59
C ARG A 28 24.31 -71.22 -27.16
N PHE A 29 25.57 -70.93 -26.82
CA PHE A 29 26.02 -69.59 -26.46
C PHE A 29 25.75 -68.57 -27.57
N VAL A 30 26.08 -68.89 -28.83
CA VAL A 30 25.80 -68.03 -29.99
C VAL A 30 24.29 -67.82 -30.19
N THR A 31 23.49 -68.87 -30.01
CA THR A 31 22.02 -68.79 -30.10
C THR A 31 21.40 -67.92 -28.99
N GLU A 32 21.93 -68.00 -27.76
CA GLU A 32 21.47 -67.21 -26.61
C GLU A 32 22.05 -65.77 -26.62
N LEU A 33 23.11 -65.49 -27.38
CA LEU A 33 23.77 -64.18 -27.45
C LEU A 33 22.86 -63.08 -28.03
N GLY A 34 22.19 -63.35 -29.16
CA GLY A 34 21.29 -62.38 -29.80
C GLY A 34 20.14 -61.93 -28.87
N PRO A 35 19.35 -62.86 -28.30
CA PRO A 35 18.29 -62.53 -27.36
C PRO A 35 18.78 -61.87 -26.07
N SER A 36 19.94 -62.26 -25.54
CA SER A 36 20.48 -61.64 -24.31
C SER A 36 20.98 -60.21 -24.54
N ILE A 37 21.65 -59.95 -25.67
CA ILE A 37 22.02 -58.59 -26.10
C ILE A 37 20.77 -57.74 -26.30
N ALA A 38 19.78 -58.21 -27.07
CA ALA A 38 18.52 -57.50 -27.29
C ALA A 38 17.81 -57.16 -25.97
N LYS A 39 17.76 -58.10 -25.02
CA LYS A 39 17.17 -57.88 -23.69
C LYS A 39 17.91 -56.81 -22.90
N SER A 40 19.25 -56.80 -22.92
CA SER A 40 20.05 -55.77 -22.22
C SER A 40 19.86 -54.36 -22.77
N PHE A 41 19.76 -54.22 -24.11
CA PHE A 41 19.42 -52.95 -24.75
C PHE A 41 17.99 -52.51 -24.44
N GLN A 42 17.01 -53.42 -24.52
CA GLN A 42 15.61 -53.10 -24.20
C GLN A 42 15.48 -52.58 -22.75
N THR A 43 16.11 -53.24 -21.77
CA THR A 43 16.12 -52.77 -20.37
C THR A 43 16.70 -51.35 -20.22
N THR A 44 17.67 -50.98 -21.06
CA THR A 44 18.27 -49.63 -21.06
C THR A 44 17.34 -48.60 -21.72
N VAL A 45 16.66 -48.99 -22.79
CA VAL A 45 15.63 -48.16 -23.47
C VAL A 45 14.45 -47.90 -22.54
N ASP A 46 13.91 -48.94 -21.90
CA ASP A 46 12.77 -48.82 -20.96
C ASP A 46 13.10 -47.87 -19.79
N ALA A 47 14.33 -47.93 -19.28
CA ALA A 47 14.81 -47.04 -18.23
C ALA A 47 14.93 -45.58 -18.70
N LEU A 48 15.42 -45.34 -19.93
CA LEU A 48 15.48 -44.00 -20.53
C LEU A 48 14.09 -43.42 -20.81
N THR A 49 13.14 -44.23 -21.30
CA THR A 49 11.74 -43.81 -21.46
C THR A 49 11.12 -43.42 -20.13
N THR A 50 11.33 -44.24 -19.08
CA THR A 50 10.87 -43.93 -17.72
C THR A 50 11.44 -42.61 -17.19
N GLN A 51 12.74 -42.35 -17.41
CA GLN A 51 13.38 -41.08 -17.04
C GLN A 51 12.82 -39.88 -17.83
N GLN A 52 12.50 -40.06 -19.12
CA GLN A 52 11.89 -39.03 -19.94
C GLN A 52 10.49 -38.66 -19.45
N GLU A 53 9.67 -39.64 -19.06
CA GLU A 53 8.34 -39.41 -18.47
C GLU A 53 8.42 -38.69 -17.11
N GLN A 54 9.37 -39.08 -16.25
CA GLN A 54 9.62 -38.41 -14.97
C GLN A 54 10.05 -36.95 -15.17
N LEU A 55 10.92 -36.67 -16.14
CA LEU A 55 11.34 -35.30 -16.45
C LEU A 55 10.19 -34.44 -16.98
N ALA A 56 9.30 -35.01 -17.80
CA ALA A 56 8.09 -34.32 -18.26
C ALA A 56 7.14 -33.99 -17.10
N GLY A 57 6.99 -34.89 -16.12
CA GLY A 57 6.25 -34.64 -14.88
C GLY A 57 6.83 -33.46 -14.09
N LEU A 58 8.12 -33.49 -13.82
CA LEU A 58 8.83 -32.41 -13.09
C LEU A 58 8.72 -31.04 -13.76
N LEU A 59 8.73 -30.99 -15.11
CA LEU A 59 8.54 -29.75 -15.85
C LEU A 59 7.12 -29.18 -15.69
N ASN A 60 6.09 -30.04 -15.68
CA ASN A 60 4.71 -29.62 -15.45
C ASN A 60 4.51 -29.12 -14.01
N ASP A 61 5.08 -29.82 -13.02
CA ASP A 61 5.03 -29.41 -11.60
C ASP A 61 5.75 -28.07 -11.38
N LEU A 62 6.91 -27.87 -12.01
CA LEU A 62 7.64 -26.59 -11.96
C LEU A 62 6.86 -25.46 -12.61
N GLN A 63 6.24 -25.71 -13.78
CA GLN A 63 5.38 -24.72 -14.44
C GLN A 63 4.20 -24.33 -13.54
N ALA A 64 3.52 -25.29 -12.94
CA ALA A 64 2.43 -25.03 -11.99
C ALA A 64 2.90 -24.26 -10.74
N GLN A 65 4.10 -24.52 -10.23
CA GLN A 65 4.69 -23.75 -9.13
C GLN A 65 5.04 -22.32 -9.52
N VAL A 66 5.56 -22.10 -10.74
CA VAL A 66 5.83 -20.76 -11.28
C VAL A 66 4.54 -19.97 -11.47
N ASP A 67 3.52 -20.58 -12.09
CA ASP A 67 2.22 -19.93 -12.29
C ASP A 67 1.53 -19.63 -10.95
N SER A 68 1.66 -20.52 -9.95
CA SER A 68 1.21 -20.28 -8.58
C SER A 68 1.97 -19.13 -7.90
N ALA A 69 3.29 -19.08 -8.00
CA ALA A 69 4.09 -18.00 -7.43
C ALA A 69 3.78 -16.64 -8.08
N MET A 70 3.60 -16.61 -9.40
CA MET A 70 3.23 -15.41 -10.15
C MET A 70 1.80 -14.93 -9.87
N SER A 71 0.86 -15.84 -9.53
CA SER A 71 -0.54 -15.51 -9.20
C SER A 71 -0.81 -15.29 -7.71
N THR A 72 0.05 -15.77 -6.82
CA THR A 72 -0.05 -15.55 -5.36
C THR A 72 0.35 -14.11 -4.97
N ALA A 73 1.02 -13.38 -5.87
CA ALA A 73 1.21 -11.94 -5.74
C ALA A 73 -0.10 -11.18 -6.06
N VAL A 74 -0.87 -10.88 -5.02
CA VAL A 74 -2.00 -9.92 -4.99
C VAL A 74 -3.26 -10.35 -5.75
N ASN A 75 -4.24 -10.92 -5.03
CA ASN A 75 -5.66 -10.84 -5.46
C ASN A 75 -6.70 -10.85 -4.32
N THR A 76 -6.45 -11.51 -3.17
CA THR A 76 -7.39 -11.40 -2.01
C THR A 76 -6.70 -11.74 -0.69
N GLY A 77 -6.18 -10.75 0.03
CA GLY A 77 -5.57 -10.96 1.35
C GLY A 77 -4.81 -9.75 1.90
N ASN A 78 -4.42 -9.83 3.17
CA ASN A 78 -3.63 -8.79 3.83
C ASN A 78 -2.17 -8.84 3.36
N VAL A 79 -1.65 -7.70 2.90
CA VAL A 79 -0.22 -7.53 2.63
C VAL A 79 0.42 -6.82 3.82
N THR A 80 1.31 -7.49 4.54
CA THR A 80 2.05 -6.91 5.67
C THR A 80 3.51 -6.72 5.29
N ALA A 81 3.93 -5.46 5.12
CA ALA A 81 5.33 -5.09 4.96
C ALA A 81 5.88 -4.56 6.29
N THR A 82 6.95 -5.15 6.81
CA THR A 82 7.63 -4.70 8.05
C THR A 82 8.67 -3.60 7.79
N GLY A 83 8.47 -2.80 6.73
CA GLY A 83 9.40 -1.81 6.21
C GLY A 83 8.73 -0.94 5.14
N PHE A 84 9.51 -0.32 4.25
CA PHE A 84 8.94 0.54 3.20
C PHE A 84 8.30 -0.29 2.07
N GLY A 85 7.01 -0.05 1.81
CA GLY A 85 6.36 -0.47 0.57
C GLY A 85 6.61 0.56 -0.54
N HIS A 86 6.97 0.10 -1.74
CA HIS A 86 7.11 0.94 -2.92
C HIS A 86 6.19 0.43 -4.04
N PHE A 87 5.34 1.32 -4.54
CA PHE A 87 4.49 1.07 -5.69
C PHE A 87 5.02 1.88 -6.87
N GLY A 88 5.33 1.23 -7.99
CA GLY A 88 5.88 1.89 -9.18
C GLY A 88 4.86 2.65 -10.02
N THR A 89 3.58 2.58 -9.64
CA THR A 89 2.42 3.15 -10.32
C THR A 89 1.37 3.58 -9.29
N ASP A 90 0.19 3.98 -9.76
CA ASP A 90 -0.96 4.34 -8.92
C ASP A 90 -1.37 3.22 -7.95
N VAL A 91 -1.88 3.62 -6.79
CA VAL A 91 -2.50 2.75 -5.78
C VAL A 91 -3.99 3.07 -5.72
N THR A 92 -4.83 2.09 -6.07
CA THR A 92 -6.29 2.22 -6.02
C THR A 92 -6.83 1.44 -4.82
N VAL A 93 -7.62 2.11 -3.97
CA VAL A 93 -8.27 1.50 -2.80
C VAL A 93 -9.78 1.48 -3.04
N GLY A 94 -10.42 0.30 -2.92
CA GLY A 94 -11.86 0.12 -3.14
C GLY A 94 -12.75 0.39 -1.92
N GLY A 95 -12.14 0.71 -0.79
CA GLY A 95 -12.76 1.10 0.48
C GLY A 95 -11.86 2.11 1.21
N ASP A 96 -11.80 2.05 2.53
CA ASP A 96 -11.08 3.05 3.33
C ASP A 96 -9.56 2.82 3.37
N LEU A 97 -8.79 3.91 3.43
CA LEU A 97 -7.35 3.92 3.69
C LEU A 97 -7.08 4.44 5.11
N THR A 98 -6.83 3.54 6.06
CA THR A 98 -6.43 3.90 7.43
C THR A 98 -4.91 4.00 7.54
N VAL A 99 -4.41 5.08 8.13
CA VAL A 99 -2.98 5.31 8.40
C VAL A 99 -2.82 5.66 9.88
N ASP A 100 -2.14 4.79 10.65
CA ASP A 100 -1.89 4.96 12.08
C ASP A 100 -0.89 6.12 12.39
N GLY A 101 0.02 6.38 11.44
CA GLY A 101 0.97 7.49 11.49
C GLY A 101 0.54 8.71 10.67
N ALA A 102 1.41 9.19 9.78
CA ALA A 102 1.17 10.40 8.98
C ALA A 102 1.23 10.12 7.47
N LEU A 103 0.21 10.59 6.73
CA LEU A 103 0.21 10.60 5.27
C LEU A 103 1.00 11.80 4.74
N ARG A 104 2.23 11.56 4.27
CA ARG A 104 3.11 12.60 3.69
C ARG A 104 2.91 12.71 2.19
N VAL A 105 2.30 13.80 1.72
CA VAL A 105 2.08 14.06 0.29
C VAL A 105 2.91 15.27 -0.17
N PRO A 106 4.20 15.09 -0.53
CA PRO A 106 5.13 16.20 -0.79
C PRO A 106 4.80 17.07 -2.02
N SER A 107 3.82 16.64 -2.84
CA SER A 107 3.36 17.35 -4.05
C SER A 107 1.94 17.90 -3.94
N VAL A 108 1.22 17.66 -2.83
CA VAL A 108 0.21 18.63 -2.35
C VAL A 108 1.03 19.85 -1.88
N PRO A 109 0.68 21.10 -2.22
CA PRO A 109 1.62 22.22 -2.20
C PRO A 109 2.25 22.50 -0.81
N VAL A 110 3.42 21.90 -0.57
CA VAL A 110 4.28 22.07 0.62
C VAL A 110 5.73 22.43 0.27
N THR A 111 6.06 22.63 -1.00
CA THR A 111 7.31 23.31 -1.38
C THR A 111 7.22 24.79 -0.99
N VAL A 112 8.30 25.37 -0.47
CA VAL A 112 8.38 26.82 -0.22
C VAL A 112 8.11 27.56 -1.53
N LEU A 113 7.04 28.36 -1.55
CA LEU A 113 6.38 28.80 -2.78
C LEU A 113 7.04 30.02 -3.41
N THR A 114 7.17 29.98 -4.74
CA THR A 114 7.31 31.15 -5.63
C THR A 114 5.98 31.48 -6.34
N SER A 115 4.86 30.92 -5.90
CA SER A 115 3.51 31.05 -6.49
C SER A 115 2.40 31.10 -5.42
N ASN A 116 1.15 31.32 -5.86
CA ASN A 116 0.00 31.42 -4.95
C ASN A 116 -0.40 30.06 -4.36
N TYR A 117 -0.86 30.06 -3.10
CA TYR A 117 -1.35 28.87 -2.38
C TYR A 117 -2.87 28.89 -2.17
N PHE A 118 -3.42 27.73 -1.82
CA PHE A 118 -4.82 27.55 -1.41
C PHE A 118 -4.88 27.07 0.04
N ALA A 119 -5.92 27.49 0.77
CA ALA A 119 -6.30 26.84 2.02
C ALA A 119 -6.96 25.49 1.71
N THR A 120 -6.53 24.44 2.39
CA THR A 120 -7.17 23.12 2.34
C THR A 120 -8.23 22.97 3.42
N TYR A 121 -9.21 22.10 3.18
CA TYR A 121 -10.18 21.64 4.18
C TYR A 121 -10.16 20.12 4.23
N ALA A 122 -10.53 19.56 5.38
CA ALA A 122 -10.96 18.17 5.50
C ALA A 122 -12.50 18.17 5.65
N THR A 123 -13.18 17.25 5.00
CA THR A 123 -14.60 16.99 5.26
C THR A 123 -14.78 16.25 6.59
N THR A 124 -15.94 16.43 7.22
CA THR A 124 -16.30 15.75 8.48
C THR A 124 -17.11 14.47 8.29
N ASP A 125 -17.60 14.20 7.07
CA ASP A 125 -18.40 13.02 6.73
C ASP A 125 -17.58 11.88 6.09
N ASP A 126 -16.55 12.20 5.30
CA ASP A 126 -15.73 11.20 4.59
C ASP A 126 -14.20 11.43 4.62
N GLY A 127 -13.72 12.41 5.39
CA GLY A 127 -12.29 12.68 5.61
C GLY A 127 -11.50 13.15 4.37
N ARG A 128 -12.18 13.48 3.26
CA ARG A 128 -11.56 13.98 2.02
C ARG A 128 -10.87 15.33 2.25
N ILE A 129 -9.63 15.42 1.79
CA ILE A 129 -8.86 16.67 1.77
C ILE A 129 -9.10 17.38 0.44
N GLY A 130 -9.61 18.62 0.48
CA GLY A 130 -9.92 19.43 -0.69
C GLY A 130 -9.49 20.89 -0.54
N HIS A 131 -9.87 21.74 -1.51
CA HIS A 131 -9.75 23.20 -1.42
C HIS A 131 -11.10 23.86 -1.76
N VAL A 132 -11.42 25.00 -1.15
CA VAL A 132 -12.71 25.69 -1.38
C VAL A 132 -12.54 26.80 -2.42
N PRO A 133 -13.09 26.67 -3.65
CA PRO A 133 -12.95 27.71 -4.66
C PRO A 133 -13.86 28.92 -4.35
N SER A 134 -13.30 30.13 -4.34
CA SER A 134 -14.04 31.35 -3.97
C SER A 134 -14.58 32.18 -5.17
N SER A 135 -14.35 31.75 -6.42
CA SER A 135 -14.85 32.46 -7.60
C SER A 135 -16.38 32.38 -7.70
N ALA A 136 -17.01 33.46 -8.16
CA ALA A 136 -18.45 33.51 -8.46
C ALA A 136 -18.90 32.42 -9.46
N ARG A 137 -17.99 31.89 -10.29
CA ARG A 137 -18.24 30.77 -11.21
C ARG A 137 -18.63 29.45 -10.51
N PHE A 138 -18.32 29.31 -9.22
CA PHE A 138 -18.62 28.12 -8.41
C PHE A 138 -19.62 28.43 -7.29
N LYS A 139 -20.34 29.55 -7.39
CA LYS A 139 -21.29 30.04 -6.39
C LYS A 139 -22.61 30.39 -7.07
N GLN A 140 -23.70 30.12 -6.37
CA GLN A 140 -25.06 30.51 -6.76
C GLN A 140 -25.67 31.43 -5.69
N ASP A 141 -26.80 32.06 -6.00
CA ASP A 141 -27.60 32.87 -5.07
C ASP A 141 -26.81 33.96 -4.32
N ILE A 142 -25.81 34.56 -5.00
CA ILE A 142 -24.91 35.57 -4.45
C ILE A 142 -25.71 36.83 -4.10
N ARG A 143 -25.88 37.08 -2.80
CA ARG A 143 -26.57 38.24 -2.23
C ARG A 143 -25.75 38.84 -1.08
N PRO A 144 -25.92 40.14 -0.74
CA PRO A 144 -25.41 40.69 0.51
C PRO A 144 -25.90 39.86 1.70
N THR A 145 -24.98 39.53 2.61
CA THR A 145 -25.35 38.85 3.85
C THR A 145 -26.05 39.82 4.81
N VAL A 146 -26.95 39.29 5.65
CA VAL A 146 -27.70 40.05 6.64
C VAL A 146 -27.38 39.46 8.02
N PHE A 147 -26.43 40.09 8.70
CA PHE A 147 -26.11 39.90 10.12
C PHE A 147 -25.65 41.26 10.67
N ASP A 148 -25.68 41.44 11.99
CA ASP A 148 -25.09 42.63 12.61
C ASP A 148 -23.58 42.40 12.82
N PRO A 149 -22.68 43.18 12.18
CA PRO A 149 -21.25 43.07 12.40
C PRO A 149 -20.83 43.46 13.81
N HIS A 150 -21.65 44.20 14.56
CA HIS A 150 -21.36 44.56 15.95
C HIS A 150 -21.48 43.37 16.89
N SER A 151 -22.29 42.35 16.60
CA SER A 151 -22.40 41.15 17.45
C SER A 151 -21.08 40.38 17.59
N ILE A 152 -20.11 40.58 16.69
CA ILE A 152 -18.74 40.05 16.82
C ILE A 152 -18.00 40.66 18.03
N LEU A 153 -18.38 41.87 18.45
CA LEU A 153 -17.78 42.56 19.60
C LEU A 153 -18.35 42.07 20.94
N ASP A 154 -19.48 41.38 20.93
CA ASP A 154 -20.11 40.80 22.13
C ASP A 154 -19.49 39.44 22.52
N ALA A 155 -18.72 38.82 21.61
CA ALA A 155 -17.98 37.60 21.87
C ALA A 155 -16.66 37.88 22.60
N GLU A 156 -16.40 37.16 23.68
CA GLU A 156 -15.20 37.33 24.50
C GLU A 156 -14.02 36.52 23.93
N ILE A 157 -12.83 37.13 23.95
CA ILE A 157 -11.58 36.42 23.73
C ILE A 157 -11.00 36.06 25.10
N VAL A 158 -10.83 34.77 25.33
CA VAL A 158 -10.47 34.16 26.62
C VAL A 158 -9.17 33.36 26.51
N ASP A 159 -8.43 33.30 27.61
CA ASP A 159 -7.36 32.32 27.83
C ASP A 159 -7.96 31.06 28.47
N PHE A 160 -7.77 29.91 27.84
CA PHE A 160 -8.29 28.62 28.32
C PHE A 160 -7.25 27.50 28.21
N ARG A 161 -7.54 26.35 28.83
CA ARG A 161 -6.78 25.11 28.69
C ARG A 161 -7.73 24.00 28.26
N TYR A 162 -7.31 23.13 27.33
CA TYR A 162 -8.12 21.96 26.96
C TYR A 162 -8.16 20.97 28.12
N THR A 163 -9.33 20.36 28.37
CA THR A 163 -9.50 19.33 29.42
C THR A 163 -8.55 18.16 29.22
N ALA A 164 -8.43 17.65 27.99
CA ALA A 164 -7.49 16.59 27.65
C ALA A 164 -6.03 16.94 27.97
N GLU A 165 -5.61 18.20 27.76
CA GLU A 165 -4.27 18.66 28.12
C GLU A 165 -4.09 18.76 29.64
N THR A 166 -5.10 19.26 30.38
CA THR A 166 -5.06 19.28 31.85
C THR A 166 -5.08 17.88 32.46
N ASP A 167 -5.73 16.91 31.84
CA ASP A 167 -5.74 15.51 32.28
C ASP A 167 -4.37 14.84 32.05
N LEU A 168 -3.67 15.20 30.97
CA LEU A 168 -2.34 14.66 30.63
C LEU A 168 -1.19 15.34 31.39
N HIS A 169 -1.28 16.65 31.62
CA HIS A 169 -0.16 17.50 32.05
C HIS A 169 -0.42 18.30 33.33
N GLY A 170 -1.63 18.24 33.89
CA GLY A 170 -2.03 18.94 35.10
C GLY A 170 -1.86 20.45 34.97
N ASP A 171 -1.24 21.06 35.97
CA ASP A 171 -0.95 22.50 35.98
C ASP A 171 0.04 22.96 34.92
N ASN A 172 0.78 22.04 34.28
CA ASN A 172 1.69 22.37 33.18
C ASN A 172 1.00 22.44 31.81
N ALA A 173 -0.31 22.16 31.73
CA ALA A 173 -1.06 22.27 30.49
C ALA A 173 -1.06 23.73 29.98
N PRO A 174 -0.75 23.96 28.68
CA PRO A 174 -0.58 25.31 28.16
C PRO A 174 -1.90 26.07 28.07
N TYR A 175 -1.86 27.37 28.38
CA TYR A 175 -2.95 28.29 28.05
C TYR A 175 -2.93 28.63 26.56
N ILE A 176 -4.12 28.68 25.97
CA ILE A 176 -4.39 29.00 24.57
C ILE A 176 -5.41 30.15 24.52
N ILE A 177 -5.17 31.12 23.65
CA ILE A 177 -6.11 32.22 23.37
C ILE A 177 -7.16 31.73 22.36
N GLY A 178 -8.44 31.99 22.63
CA GLY A 178 -9.53 31.72 21.69
C GLY A 178 -10.85 32.36 22.12
N GLY A 179 -11.95 31.97 21.48
CA GLY A 179 -13.32 32.31 21.91
C GLY A 179 -14.14 31.06 22.21
N ILE A 180 -15.33 31.25 22.78
CA ILE A 180 -16.26 30.18 23.14
C ILE A 180 -17.38 30.06 22.09
N ALA A 181 -17.56 28.89 21.47
CA ALA A 181 -18.47 28.70 20.34
C ALA A 181 -19.94 29.02 20.69
N GLU A 182 -20.34 28.72 21.93
CA GLU A 182 -21.65 29.00 22.50
C GLU A 182 -21.92 30.50 22.67
N GLN A 183 -20.90 31.32 22.96
CA GLN A 183 -21.04 32.77 22.99
C GLN A 183 -21.31 33.33 21.59
N PHE A 184 -20.57 32.85 20.58
CA PHE A 184 -20.82 33.21 19.17
C PHE A 184 -22.21 32.78 18.72
N HIS A 185 -22.65 31.56 19.08
CA HIS A 185 -24.00 31.09 18.80
C HIS A 185 -25.07 31.99 19.46
N ALA A 186 -24.92 32.29 20.76
CA ALA A 186 -25.84 33.14 21.51
C ALA A 186 -25.91 34.59 20.98
N ALA A 187 -24.80 35.12 20.47
CA ALA A 187 -24.72 36.41 19.77
C ALA A 187 -25.34 36.39 18.35
N GLY A 188 -25.95 35.28 17.92
CA GLY A 188 -26.54 35.14 16.59
C GLY A 188 -25.53 34.93 15.46
N LEU A 189 -24.25 34.74 15.77
CA LEU A 189 -23.15 34.56 14.80
C LEU A 189 -23.05 33.12 14.28
N GLY A 190 -24.16 32.39 14.20
CA GLY A 190 -24.19 30.96 13.89
C GLY A 190 -23.54 30.57 12.54
N ALA A 191 -23.39 31.50 11.60
CA ALA A 191 -22.66 31.29 10.34
C ALA A 191 -21.12 31.16 10.50
N PHE A 192 -20.61 31.57 11.67
CA PHE A 192 -19.20 31.50 12.08
C PHE A 192 -18.96 30.40 13.14
N VAL A 193 -19.96 29.57 13.41
CA VAL A 193 -19.91 28.45 14.35
C VAL A 193 -19.96 27.13 13.57
N ASN A 194 -19.07 26.20 13.93
CA ASN A 194 -19.14 24.81 13.53
C ASN A 194 -19.97 24.05 14.57
N TYR A 195 -20.85 23.16 14.11
CA TYR A 195 -21.73 22.36 14.95
C TYR A 195 -21.35 20.88 14.85
N ASP A 196 -21.60 20.12 15.91
CA ASP A 196 -21.43 18.67 15.91
C ASP A 196 -22.62 17.94 15.27
N SER A 197 -22.60 16.60 15.34
CA SER A 197 -23.67 15.73 14.82
C SER A 197 -25.01 15.86 15.56
N GLU A 198 -25.02 16.43 16.77
CA GLU A 198 -26.22 16.66 17.58
C GLU A 198 -26.78 18.09 17.37
N GLY A 199 -26.04 18.93 16.65
CA GLY A 199 -26.39 20.32 16.38
C GLY A 199 -26.00 21.29 17.48
N ALA A 200 -25.14 20.88 18.43
CA ALA A 200 -24.60 21.77 19.45
C ALA A 200 -23.39 22.56 18.90
N PRO A 201 -23.15 23.80 19.38
CA PRO A 201 -21.94 24.55 19.04
C PRO A 201 -20.69 23.76 19.45
N PHE A 202 -19.82 23.45 18.49
CA PHE A 202 -18.64 22.60 18.70
C PHE A 202 -17.32 23.36 18.50
N GLY A 203 -17.32 24.41 17.66
CA GLY A 203 -16.13 25.22 17.45
C GLY A 203 -16.41 26.50 16.67
N ILE A 204 -15.38 27.34 16.53
CA ILE A 204 -15.47 28.60 15.77
C ILE A 204 -14.79 28.42 14.41
N ALA A 205 -15.47 28.85 13.35
CA ALA A 205 -14.93 28.94 12.00
C ALA A 205 -14.05 30.19 11.87
N TYR A 206 -12.89 30.18 12.55
CA TYR A 206 -11.95 31.30 12.61
C TYR A 206 -11.52 31.81 11.22
N GLU A 207 -11.45 30.92 10.22
CA GLU A 207 -11.14 31.25 8.84
C GLU A 207 -12.21 32.13 8.17
N ARG A 208 -13.46 32.05 8.64
CA ARG A 208 -14.58 32.88 8.19
C ARG A 208 -14.73 34.16 9.02
N LEU A 209 -14.31 34.14 10.29
CA LEU A 209 -14.45 35.29 11.19
C LEU A 209 -13.75 36.54 10.63
N ALA A 210 -12.58 36.37 9.99
CA ALA A 210 -11.89 37.45 9.28
C ALA A 210 -12.76 38.11 8.19
N VAL A 211 -13.61 37.35 7.49
CA VAL A 211 -14.57 37.87 6.51
C VAL A 211 -15.73 38.59 7.19
N GLY A 212 -16.19 38.10 8.36
CA GLY A 212 -17.21 38.73 9.18
C GLY A 212 -16.81 40.09 9.75
N ILE A 213 -15.52 40.31 10.01
CA ILE A 213 -14.98 41.57 10.51
C ILE A 213 -14.94 42.68 9.44
N ILE A 214 -14.87 42.33 8.14
CA ILE A 214 -14.76 43.33 7.05
C ILE A 214 -15.91 44.36 7.05
N PRO A 215 -17.21 43.97 7.13
CA PRO A 215 -18.32 44.91 7.27
C PRO A 215 -18.18 45.88 8.45
N LEU A 216 -17.68 45.41 9.60
CA LEU A 216 -17.46 46.24 10.78
C LEU A 216 -16.36 47.29 10.52
N LEU A 217 -15.23 46.88 9.94
CA LEU A 217 -14.15 47.79 9.54
C LEU A 217 -14.63 48.83 8.51
N GLN A 218 -15.49 48.43 7.55
CA GLN A 218 -16.11 49.34 6.59
C GLN A 218 -17.08 50.34 7.24
N GLN A 219 -17.77 49.96 8.33
CA GLN A 219 -18.59 50.90 9.12
C GLN A 219 -17.70 51.87 9.92
N ILE A 220 -16.65 51.38 10.57
CA ILE A 220 -15.68 52.20 11.32
C ILE A 220 -15.03 53.22 10.38
N ASN A 221 -14.51 52.79 9.23
CA ASN A 221 -13.89 53.69 8.25
C ASN A 221 -14.85 54.80 7.79
N ARG A 222 -16.11 54.45 7.46
CA ARG A 222 -17.14 55.44 7.09
C ARG A 222 -17.40 56.46 8.21
N ARG A 223 -17.43 56.03 9.47
CA ARG A 223 -17.61 56.92 10.63
C ARG A 223 -16.40 57.84 10.82
N VAL A 224 -15.19 57.31 10.71
CA VAL A 224 -13.93 58.09 10.80
C VAL A 224 -13.90 59.16 9.70
N THR A 225 -14.09 58.79 8.43
CA THR A 225 -14.12 59.75 7.31
C THR A 225 -15.19 60.83 7.50
N ALA A 226 -16.37 60.49 8.01
CA ALA A 226 -17.42 61.48 8.28
C ALA A 226 -17.08 62.46 9.42
N LEU A 227 -16.31 62.02 10.42
CA LEU A 227 -15.83 62.88 11.51
C LEU A 227 -14.66 63.76 11.05
N GLU A 228 -13.74 63.21 10.24
CA GLU A 228 -12.57 63.91 9.69
C GLU A 228 -12.93 64.96 8.63
N ALA A 229 -14.02 64.77 7.89
CA ALA A 229 -14.53 65.75 6.93
C ALA A 229 -14.97 67.08 7.58
N GLY A 230 -15.18 67.08 8.90
CA GLY A 230 -15.64 68.23 9.68
C GLY A 230 -17.10 68.62 9.38
N PRO A 231 -17.64 69.62 10.09
CA PRO A 231 -18.89 70.26 9.69
C PRO A 231 -18.68 70.95 8.34
N THR A 232 -19.44 70.57 7.32
CA THR A 232 -19.58 71.41 6.12
C THR A 232 -20.14 72.77 6.53
N ALA A 233 -19.36 73.82 6.27
CA ALA A 233 -19.71 75.22 6.51
C ALA A 233 -20.73 75.76 5.50
#